data_AF-A0A2H0V5U5-F1
#
_entry.id   AF-A0A2H0V5U5-F1
#
_cell.length_a   1.000
_cell.length_b   1.000
_cell.length_c   1.000
_cell.angle_alpha   90.00
_cell.angle_beta   90.00
_cell.angle_gamma   90.00
#
_symmetry.space_group_name_H-M   'P 1'
#
loop_
_entity.id
_entity.type
_entity.pdbx_description
1 polymer ?
#
loop_
_entity_poly.entity_id
_entity_poly.type
_entity_poly.pdbx_seq_one_letter_code
_entity_poly.pdbx_strand_id
1 'polypeptide(L)'
;MFEVVNNIKQSVSELDISDGLSFELDAVMTEIDRLIGDREFDDLNDDVVFLARFSDLLNEVLDIYSRPEIDNALAKKRYFDWLKANNYGKEDIENHLEDAQFEEGKIVCRYFELNDSDSATTLPDGIVIDSLQLRLNTSFTTWPADIKITSTLDINQSTSCQSLPAGLDLITLNIANSEVRSIPLDTKVSNRINARGTFIQSLPSGLNLVSLDVAFSHLDILPDDLVVMDSLDISNTKISSIPNDTQPSEFYANQTNMTSVPAHLSGAQKIIMAGSQVMTVPDGFECDHLDIANCPIETLPTTLNVRILNITGTNIKKLPPKLKLEKLYVRGTRIGRLPDDVQISETIYVDKDCSPALRKQIIELHQKGQIAHYYFL
;
A
#
# COMPACT_ATOMS: atom_id res chain seq x y z
N MET A 1 -39.01 -33.52 4.82
CA MET A 1 -39.11 -33.52 6.29
C MET A 1 -37.94 -34.26 6.93
N PHE A 2 -37.85 -35.59 6.77
CA PHE A 2 -36.74 -36.39 7.31
C PHE A 2 -35.35 -35.88 6.90
N GLU A 3 -35.18 -35.49 5.64
CA GLU A 3 -33.94 -34.90 5.14
C GLU A 3 -33.57 -33.59 5.87
N VAL A 4 -34.55 -32.71 6.12
CA VAL A 4 -34.35 -31.46 6.86
C VAL A 4 -33.88 -31.75 8.29
N VAL A 5 -34.54 -32.69 8.97
CA VAL A 5 -34.18 -33.11 10.34
C VAL A 5 -32.77 -33.69 10.40
N ASN A 6 -32.41 -34.56 9.44
CA ASN A 6 -31.06 -35.14 9.37
C ASN A 6 -29.99 -34.07 9.12
N ASN A 7 -30.26 -33.11 8.23
CA ASN A 7 -29.34 -32.00 7.96
C ASN A 7 -29.12 -31.11 9.19
N ILE A 8 -30.18 -30.85 9.98
CA ILE A 8 -30.07 -30.11 11.25
C ILE A 8 -29.19 -30.89 12.23
N LYS A 9 -29.45 -32.19 12.45
CA LYS A 9 -28.65 -33.02 13.37
C LYS A 9 -27.18 -33.05 13.03
N GLN A 10 -26.87 -33.26 11.75
CA GLN A 10 -25.48 -33.27 11.30
C GLN A 10 -24.81 -31.92 11.57
N SER A 11 -25.49 -30.83 11.25
CA SER A 11 -24.99 -29.47 11.47
C SER A 11 -24.70 -29.20 12.95
N VAL A 12 -25.59 -29.62 13.86
CA VAL A 12 -25.42 -29.46 15.32
C VAL A 12 -24.22 -30.26 15.84
N SER A 13 -24.06 -31.51 15.41
CA SER A 13 -22.98 -32.40 15.91
C SER A 13 -21.57 -31.91 15.58
N GLU A 14 -21.45 -31.01 14.61
CA GLU A 14 -20.17 -30.49 14.12
C GLU A 14 -19.90 -29.06 14.65
N LEU A 15 -20.79 -28.47 15.46
CA LEU A 15 -20.63 -27.13 16.04
C LEU A 15 -20.03 -27.18 17.44
N ASP A 16 -19.02 -26.33 17.66
CA ASP A 16 -18.41 -26.08 18.96
C ASP A 16 -19.17 -24.95 19.67
N ILE A 17 -20.24 -25.29 20.39
CA ILE A 17 -21.15 -24.38 21.09
C ILE A 17 -21.17 -24.69 22.59
N SER A 18 -21.62 -23.72 23.40
CA SER A 18 -21.68 -23.90 24.86
C SER A 18 -22.62 -25.05 25.27
N ASP A 19 -22.33 -25.69 26.41
CA ASP A 19 -23.12 -26.81 26.94
C ASP A 19 -24.61 -26.47 27.07
N GLY A 20 -24.94 -25.23 27.41
CA GLY A 20 -26.33 -24.78 27.55
C GLY A 20 -27.07 -24.75 26.21
N LEU A 21 -26.43 -24.23 25.16
CA LEU A 21 -27.02 -24.12 23.84
C LEU A 21 -27.11 -25.49 23.14
N SER A 22 -26.09 -26.33 23.36
CA SER A 22 -26.09 -27.74 22.94
C SER A 22 -27.27 -28.49 23.55
N PHE A 23 -27.51 -28.31 24.86
CA PHE A 23 -28.64 -28.94 25.54
C PHE A 23 -30.01 -28.48 25.02
N GLU A 24 -30.17 -27.19 24.72
CA GLU A 24 -31.41 -26.67 24.12
C GLU A 24 -31.68 -27.27 22.74
N LEU A 25 -30.68 -27.34 21.87
CA LEU A 25 -30.80 -27.99 20.55
C LEU A 25 -31.12 -29.47 20.69
N ASP A 26 -30.38 -30.20 21.52
CA ASP A 26 -30.61 -31.63 21.75
C ASP A 26 -32.02 -31.91 22.29
N ALA A 27 -32.56 -31.03 23.15
CA ALA A 27 -33.92 -31.16 23.67
C ALA A 27 -34.98 -31.01 22.56
N VAL A 28 -34.85 -30.00 21.70
CA VAL A 28 -35.76 -29.79 20.56
C VAL A 28 -35.65 -30.95 19.56
N MET A 29 -34.42 -31.41 19.27
CA MET A 29 -34.19 -32.54 18.35
C MET A 29 -34.74 -33.86 18.90
N THR A 30 -34.62 -34.09 20.21
CA THR A 30 -35.21 -35.26 20.89
C THR A 30 -36.74 -35.24 20.79
N GLU A 31 -37.36 -34.06 20.93
CA GLU A 31 -38.82 -33.94 20.79
C GLU A 31 -39.26 -34.13 19.34
N ILE A 32 -38.51 -33.64 18.35
CA ILE A 32 -38.75 -33.93 16.93
C ILE A 32 -38.70 -35.43 16.67
N ASP A 33 -37.69 -36.13 17.20
CA ASP A 33 -37.56 -37.59 17.04
C ASP A 33 -38.72 -38.35 17.69
N ARG A 34 -39.14 -37.93 18.88
CA ARG A 34 -40.31 -38.49 19.56
C ARG A 34 -41.60 -38.25 18.77
N LEU A 35 -41.72 -37.08 18.16
CA LEU A 35 -42.88 -36.69 17.35
C LEU A 35 -42.97 -37.51 16.07
N ILE A 36 -41.83 -37.76 15.41
CA ILE A 36 -41.74 -38.58 14.20
C ILE A 36 -41.97 -40.07 14.53
N GLY A 37 -41.27 -40.60 15.54
CA GLY A 37 -41.31 -42.01 15.92
C GLY A 37 -40.94 -42.95 14.78
N ASP A 38 -41.64 -44.08 14.68
CA ASP A 38 -41.47 -45.08 13.60
C ASP A 38 -42.49 -44.88 12.46
N ARG A 39 -43.13 -43.70 12.34
CA ARG A 39 -44.22 -43.44 11.38
C ARG A 39 -43.69 -43.27 9.96
N GLU A 40 -44.44 -43.77 8.97
CA GLU A 40 -44.14 -43.56 7.56
C GLU A 40 -44.51 -42.13 7.12
N PHE A 41 -43.89 -41.65 6.04
CA PHE A 41 -44.09 -40.28 5.56
C PHE A 41 -45.55 -39.94 5.25
N ASP A 42 -46.28 -40.88 4.62
CA ASP A 42 -47.67 -40.67 4.22
C ASP A 42 -48.58 -40.46 5.44
N ASP A 43 -48.35 -41.20 6.52
CA ASP A 43 -49.09 -41.05 7.80
C ASP A 43 -48.82 -39.69 8.47
N LEU A 44 -47.60 -39.18 8.34
CA LEU A 44 -47.20 -37.89 8.89
C LEU A 44 -47.78 -36.72 8.11
N ASN A 45 -47.87 -36.86 6.78
CA ASN A 45 -48.27 -35.78 5.88
C ASN A 45 -49.77 -35.44 5.99
N ASP A 46 -50.60 -36.40 6.40
CA ASP A 46 -52.04 -36.21 6.59
C ASP A 46 -52.42 -35.83 8.05
N ASP A 47 -51.48 -35.91 8.99
CA ASP A 47 -51.69 -35.58 10.41
C ASP A 47 -51.48 -34.08 10.67
N VAL A 48 -52.57 -33.32 10.61
CA VAL A 48 -52.57 -31.86 10.82
C VAL A 48 -52.04 -31.45 12.20
N VAL A 49 -52.27 -32.27 13.23
CA VAL A 49 -51.80 -31.97 14.60
C VAL A 49 -50.29 -32.16 14.68
N PHE A 50 -49.77 -33.22 14.06
CA PHE A 50 -48.35 -33.43 13.88
C PHE A 50 -47.70 -32.27 13.11
N LEU A 51 -48.25 -31.90 11.95
CA LEU A 51 -47.68 -30.83 11.12
C LEU A 51 -47.61 -29.49 11.87
N ALA A 52 -48.64 -29.16 12.66
CA ALA A 52 -48.64 -27.95 13.48
C ALA A 52 -47.51 -27.98 14.53
N ARG A 53 -47.41 -29.07 15.31
CA ARG A 53 -46.37 -29.18 16.35
C ARG A 53 -44.96 -29.27 15.77
N PHE A 54 -44.80 -29.97 14.64
CA PHE A 54 -43.53 -30.06 13.93
C PHE A 54 -43.11 -28.68 13.41
N SER A 55 -44.05 -27.87 12.90
CA SER A 55 -43.77 -26.49 12.51
C SER A 55 -43.34 -25.63 13.70
N ASP A 56 -43.96 -25.77 14.87
CA ASP A 56 -43.56 -25.04 16.08
C ASP A 56 -42.13 -25.40 16.48
N LEU A 57 -41.78 -26.70 16.49
CA LEU A 57 -40.43 -27.16 16.81
C LEU A 57 -39.40 -26.69 15.79
N LEU A 58 -39.74 -26.65 14.50
CA LEU A 58 -38.86 -26.06 13.49
C LEU A 58 -38.65 -24.56 13.72
N ASN A 59 -39.68 -23.82 14.15
CA ASN A 59 -39.53 -22.43 14.54
C ASN A 59 -38.64 -22.28 15.78
N GLU A 60 -38.76 -23.16 16.78
CA GLU A 60 -37.85 -23.20 17.93
C GLU A 60 -36.40 -23.45 17.49
N VAL A 61 -36.15 -24.36 16.54
CA VAL A 61 -34.82 -24.55 15.94
C VAL A 61 -34.36 -23.27 15.23
N LEU A 62 -35.20 -22.64 14.41
CA LEU A 62 -34.85 -21.40 13.70
C LEU A 62 -34.51 -20.26 14.67
N ASP A 63 -35.25 -20.15 15.78
CA ASP A 63 -34.99 -19.15 16.83
C ASP A 63 -33.63 -19.40 17.50
N ILE A 64 -33.25 -20.66 17.74
CA ILE A 64 -31.91 -21.00 18.26
C ILE A 64 -30.83 -20.68 17.23
N TYR A 65 -31.03 -21.06 15.96
CA TYR A 65 -30.09 -20.77 14.88
C TYR A 65 -29.92 -19.29 14.58
N SER A 66 -30.89 -18.46 14.97
CA SER A 66 -30.81 -17.00 14.84
C SER A 66 -30.03 -16.33 15.98
N ARG A 67 -29.46 -17.11 16.92
CA ARG A 67 -28.70 -16.57 18.05
C ARG A 67 -27.24 -16.28 17.66
N PRO A 68 -26.64 -15.17 18.13
CA PRO A 68 -25.27 -14.80 17.79
C PRO A 68 -24.22 -15.87 18.10
N GLU A 69 -24.43 -16.69 19.14
CA GLU A 69 -23.52 -17.76 19.53
C GLU A 69 -23.44 -18.87 18.46
N ILE A 70 -24.56 -19.18 17.80
CA ILE A 70 -24.57 -20.13 16.68
C ILE A 70 -23.86 -19.54 15.47
N ASP A 71 -24.12 -18.28 15.14
CA ASP A 71 -23.46 -17.59 14.02
C ASP A 71 -21.94 -17.55 14.20
N ASN A 72 -21.47 -17.27 15.42
CA ASN A 72 -20.05 -17.26 15.76
C ASN A 72 -19.43 -18.67 15.69
N ALA A 73 -20.12 -19.70 16.17
CA ALA A 73 -19.66 -21.08 16.06
C ALA A 73 -19.58 -21.54 14.60
N LEU A 74 -20.56 -21.15 13.77
CA LEU A 74 -20.53 -21.39 12.32
C LEU A 74 -19.37 -20.65 11.66
N ALA A 75 -19.07 -19.41 12.05
CA ALA A 75 -17.92 -18.66 11.55
C ALA A 75 -16.59 -19.33 11.90
N LYS A 76 -16.44 -19.78 13.15
CA LYS A 76 -15.28 -20.55 13.61
C LYS A 76 -15.08 -21.84 12.82
N LYS A 77 -16.16 -22.58 12.58
CA LYS A 77 -16.13 -23.80 11.79
C LYS A 77 -15.74 -23.52 10.32
N ARG A 78 -16.36 -22.55 9.66
CA ARG A 78 -16.00 -22.15 8.28
C ARG A 78 -14.52 -21.76 8.19
N TYR A 79 -14.02 -21.03 9.16
CA TYR A 79 -12.61 -20.63 9.19
C TYR A 79 -11.67 -21.82 9.34
N PHE A 80 -11.97 -22.73 10.27
CA PHE A 80 -11.22 -23.97 10.48
C PHE A 80 -11.20 -24.86 9.24
N ASP A 81 -12.35 -25.04 8.59
CA ASP A 81 -12.45 -25.83 7.36
C ASP A 81 -11.66 -25.19 6.21
N TRP A 82 -11.68 -23.86 6.10
CA TRP A 82 -10.86 -23.12 5.14
C TRP A 82 -9.36 -23.31 5.41
N LEU A 83 -8.91 -23.19 6.68
CA LEU A 83 -7.50 -23.39 7.04
C LEU A 83 -7.04 -24.81 6.68
N LYS A 84 -7.85 -25.82 7.01
CA LYS A 84 -7.58 -27.21 6.65
C LYS A 84 -7.49 -27.43 5.14
N ALA A 85 -8.44 -26.88 4.39
CA ALA A 85 -8.48 -27.01 2.93
C ALA A 85 -7.25 -26.38 2.25
N ASN A 86 -6.62 -25.41 2.91
CA ASN A 86 -5.43 -24.71 2.40
C ASN A 86 -4.10 -25.24 2.97
N ASN A 87 -4.09 -26.45 3.53
CA ASN A 87 -2.92 -27.17 4.02
C ASN A 87 -2.19 -26.52 5.21
N TYR A 88 -2.89 -25.76 6.05
CA TYR A 88 -2.30 -25.27 7.30
C TYR A 88 -1.98 -26.44 8.23
N GLY A 89 -0.82 -26.39 8.89
CA GLY A 89 -0.41 -27.35 9.90
C GLY A 89 -1.33 -27.28 11.13
N LYS A 90 -1.37 -28.36 11.91
CA LYS A 90 -2.22 -28.40 13.11
C LYS A 90 -1.93 -27.24 14.08
N GLU A 91 -0.65 -26.97 14.33
CA GLU A 91 -0.21 -25.88 15.21
C GLU A 91 -0.58 -24.49 14.63
N ASP A 92 -0.40 -24.30 13.32
CA ASP A 92 -0.80 -23.05 12.66
C ASP A 92 -2.30 -22.81 12.76
N ILE A 93 -3.11 -23.87 12.58
CA ILE A 93 -4.57 -23.80 12.76
C ILE A 93 -4.92 -23.38 14.18
N GLU A 94 -4.30 -24.01 15.19
CA GLU A 94 -4.55 -23.69 16.60
C GLU A 94 -4.21 -22.21 16.89
N ASN A 95 -3.04 -21.74 16.44
CA ASN A 95 -2.62 -20.34 16.59
C ASN A 95 -3.62 -19.37 15.90
N HIS A 96 -4.02 -19.66 14.67
CA HIS A 96 -4.99 -18.84 13.94
C HIS A 96 -6.35 -18.75 14.66
N LEU A 97 -6.83 -19.87 15.23
CA LEU A 97 -8.10 -19.88 15.96
C LEU A 97 -8.02 -19.21 17.33
N GLU A 98 -6.85 -19.20 17.98
CA GLU A 98 -6.61 -18.48 19.24
C GLU A 98 -6.53 -16.96 19.03
N ASP A 99 -5.95 -16.52 17.92
CA ASP A 99 -5.80 -15.10 17.59
C ASP A 99 -7.07 -14.48 16.97
N ALA A 100 -7.94 -15.30 16.37
CA ALA A 100 -9.17 -14.84 15.74
C ALA A 100 -10.31 -14.63 16.76
N GLN A 101 -11.09 -13.58 16.54
CA GLN A 101 -12.34 -13.33 17.25
C GLN A 101 -13.52 -13.68 16.34
N PHE A 102 -14.63 -14.13 16.94
CA PHE A 102 -15.85 -14.48 16.23
C PHE A 102 -17.00 -13.66 16.81
N GLU A 103 -17.49 -12.71 16.03
CA GLU A 103 -18.49 -11.73 16.46
C GLU A 103 -19.49 -11.51 15.32
N GLU A 104 -20.78 -11.57 15.63
CA GLU A 104 -21.88 -11.41 14.67
C GLU A 104 -21.70 -12.27 13.40
N GLY A 105 -21.19 -13.50 13.56
CA GLY A 105 -20.94 -14.44 12.47
C GLY A 105 -19.77 -14.08 11.55
N LYS A 106 -18.95 -13.09 11.90
CA LYS A 106 -17.73 -12.69 11.20
C LYS A 106 -16.48 -13.30 11.82
N ILE A 107 -15.42 -13.42 11.02
CA ILE A 107 -14.09 -13.82 11.45
C ILE A 107 -13.26 -12.55 11.56
N VAL A 108 -12.88 -12.13 12.77
CA VAL A 108 -12.15 -10.88 12.99
C VAL A 108 -10.70 -11.20 13.31
N CYS A 109 -9.79 -10.79 12.42
CA CYS A 109 -8.35 -11.01 12.57
C CYS A 109 -7.61 -9.68 12.62
N ARG A 110 -6.78 -9.48 13.64
CA ARG A 110 -5.89 -8.31 13.69
C ARG A 110 -4.81 -8.37 12.61
N TYR A 111 -4.28 -9.55 12.37
CA TYR A 111 -3.23 -9.79 11.40
C TYR A 111 -3.51 -11.09 10.67
N PHE A 112 -3.31 -11.09 9.36
CA PHE A 112 -3.44 -12.28 8.54
C PHE A 112 -2.33 -12.31 7.50
N GLU A 113 -1.63 -13.42 7.43
CA GLU A 113 -0.52 -13.64 6.49
C GLU A 113 -0.80 -14.88 5.64
N LEU A 114 -0.70 -14.69 4.33
CA LEU A 114 -0.77 -15.75 3.33
C LEU A 114 0.42 -15.59 2.37
N ASN A 115 1.62 -15.53 2.95
CA ASN A 115 2.86 -15.43 2.21
C ASN A 115 3.31 -16.84 1.76
N ASP A 116 3.87 -16.93 0.56
CA ASP A 116 4.38 -18.20 0.00
C ASP A 116 3.36 -19.37 -0.03
N SER A 117 2.06 -19.06 -0.02
CA SER A 117 1.00 -20.07 -0.15
C SER A 117 0.77 -20.40 -1.62
N ASP A 118 1.04 -21.66 -1.99
CA ASP A 118 0.72 -22.21 -3.31
C ASP A 118 -0.69 -22.83 -3.38
N SER A 119 -1.45 -22.85 -2.27
CA SER A 119 -2.74 -23.54 -2.17
C SER A 119 -3.94 -22.57 -2.18
N ALA A 120 -3.82 -21.44 -1.49
CA ALA A 120 -4.95 -20.57 -1.25
C ALA A 120 -5.19 -19.58 -2.41
N THR A 121 -6.33 -19.75 -3.07
CA THR A 121 -6.77 -18.91 -4.19
C THR A 121 -7.72 -17.78 -3.78
N THR A 122 -8.29 -17.86 -2.56
CA THR A 122 -9.19 -16.88 -1.94
C THR A 122 -9.12 -16.94 -0.41
N LEU A 123 -9.67 -15.93 0.26
CA LEU A 123 -9.83 -15.86 1.72
C LEU A 123 -11.18 -16.45 2.17
N PRO A 124 -11.37 -16.78 3.46
CA PRO A 124 -12.66 -17.26 3.94
C PRO A 124 -13.74 -16.16 3.90
N ASP A 125 -14.97 -16.53 3.57
CA ASP A 125 -16.11 -15.61 3.53
C ASP A 125 -16.42 -14.99 4.90
N GLY A 126 -16.77 -13.70 4.93
CA GLY A 126 -17.08 -12.98 6.15
C GLY A 126 -15.88 -12.67 7.05
N ILE A 127 -14.65 -12.75 6.52
CA ILE A 127 -13.46 -12.31 7.23
C ILE A 127 -13.30 -10.78 7.21
N VAL A 128 -12.95 -10.24 8.36
CA VAL A 128 -12.61 -8.83 8.59
C VAL A 128 -11.18 -8.80 9.12
N ILE A 129 -10.29 -8.10 8.42
CA ILE A 129 -8.86 -8.13 8.69
C ILE A 129 -8.37 -6.71 8.95
N ASP A 130 -7.62 -6.49 10.04
CA ASP A 130 -7.00 -5.18 10.22
C ASP A 130 -5.78 -5.02 9.30
N SER A 131 -4.83 -5.95 9.36
CA SER A 131 -3.66 -5.97 8.48
C SER A 131 -3.55 -7.30 7.71
N LEU A 132 -3.66 -7.25 6.39
CA LEU A 132 -3.52 -8.40 5.48
C LEU A 132 -2.18 -8.34 4.73
N GLN A 133 -1.43 -9.45 4.75
CA GLN A 133 -0.23 -9.64 3.95
C GLN A 133 -0.38 -10.85 3.01
N LEU A 134 -0.22 -10.60 1.71
CA LEU A 134 -0.19 -11.57 0.61
C LEU A 134 1.11 -11.41 -0.20
N ARG A 135 2.23 -11.15 0.47
CA ARG A 135 3.52 -10.89 -0.17
C ARG A 135 4.02 -12.15 -0.87
N LEU A 136 4.64 -11.96 -2.03
CA LEU A 136 5.17 -13.07 -2.85
C LEU A 136 4.10 -14.10 -3.25
N ASN A 137 2.81 -13.82 -3.04
CA ASN A 137 1.79 -14.81 -3.24
C ASN A 137 1.58 -15.10 -4.74
N THR A 138 1.64 -16.37 -5.08
CA THR A 138 1.62 -16.93 -6.44
C THR A 138 0.29 -17.53 -6.85
N SER A 139 -0.67 -17.68 -5.92
CA SER A 139 -1.92 -18.44 -6.14
C SER A 139 -3.21 -17.66 -5.86
N PHE A 140 -3.14 -16.58 -5.09
CA PHE A 140 -4.27 -15.75 -4.70
C PHE A 140 -4.82 -14.97 -5.90
N THR A 141 -6.06 -15.27 -6.29
CA THR A 141 -6.66 -14.71 -7.51
C THR A 141 -8.01 -14.05 -7.27
N THR A 142 -8.71 -14.41 -6.20
CA THR A 142 -10.10 -14.00 -5.98
C THR A 142 -10.32 -13.44 -4.58
N TRP A 143 -10.88 -12.23 -4.52
CA TRP A 143 -11.33 -11.61 -3.28
C TRP A 143 -12.73 -12.09 -2.89
N PRO A 144 -13.01 -12.35 -1.60
CA PRO A 144 -14.38 -12.51 -1.12
C PRO A 144 -15.20 -11.25 -1.40
N ALA A 145 -16.50 -11.42 -1.69
CA ALA A 145 -17.37 -10.30 -2.09
C ALA A 145 -17.56 -9.24 -0.98
N ASP A 146 -17.48 -9.64 0.30
CA ASP A 146 -17.67 -8.79 1.47
C ASP A 146 -16.38 -8.54 2.26
N ILE A 147 -15.21 -8.74 1.62
CA ILE A 147 -13.91 -8.56 2.27
C ILE A 147 -13.79 -7.16 2.87
N LYS A 148 -13.37 -7.08 4.13
CA LYS A 148 -13.11 -5.80 4.81
C LYS A 148 -11.69 -5.80 5.35
N ILE A 149 -10.91 -4.81 4.91
CA ILE A 149 -9.54 -4.57 5.39
C ILE A 149 -9.50 -3.15 5.98
N THR A 150 -9.08 -2.99 7.23
CA THR A 150 -9.25 -1.70 7.95
C THR A 150 -7.99 -0.87 8.15
N SER A 151 -6.80 -1.47 8.04
CA SER A 151 -5.54 -0.74 8.24
C SER A 151 -4.60 -0.93 7.06
N THR A 152 -4.12 -2.15 6.82
CA THR A 152 -3.05 -2.38 5.85
C THR A 152 -3.38 -3.52 4.90
N LEU A 153 -3.23 -3.25 3.60
CA LEU A 153 -3.18 -4.27 2.57
C LEU A 153 -1.79 -4.28 1.94
N ASP A 154 -1.05 -5.38 2.13
CA ASP A 154 0.26 -5.59 1.51
C ASP A 154 0.24 -6.82 0.60
N ILE A 155 0.32 -6.60 -0.71
CA ILE A 155 0.44 -7.64 -1.75
C ILE A 155 1.75 -7.51 -2.52
N ASN A 156 2.79 -6.95 -1.89
CA ASN A 156 4.08 -6.72 -2.51
C ASN A 156 4.61 -7.99 -3.21
N GLN A 157 5.06 -7.83 -4.46
CA GLN A 157 5.58 -8.93 -5.28
C GLN A 157 4.59 -10.08 -5.51
N SER A 158 3.29 -9.89 -5.26
CA SER A 158 2.27 -10.86 -5.67
C SER A 158 2.15 -10.90 -7.19
N THR A 159 2.26 -12.10 -7.76
CA THR A 159 2.26 -12.32 -9.22
C THR A 159 0.93 -12.84 -9.75
N SER A 160 0.02 -13.22 -8.88
CA SER A 160 -1.29 -13.80 -9.22
C SER A 160 -2.43 -12.79 -9.08
N CYS A 161 -2.34 -11.90 -8.10
CA CYS A 161 -3.35 -10.90 -7.81
C CYS A 161 -3.25 -9.71 -8.79
N GLN A 162 -4.19 -9.62 -9.74
CA GLN A 162 -4.22 -8.56 -10.77
C GLN A 162 -5.20 -7.43 -10.48
N SER A 163 -6.08 -7.61 -9.49
CA SER A 163 -7.13 -6.64 -9.13
C SER A 163 -7.26 -6.51 -7.62
N LEU A 164 -7.74 -5.36 -7.16
CA LEU A 164 -8.06 -5.09 -5.77
C LEU A 164 -9.59 -5.14 -5.57
N PRO A 165 -10.08 -5.46 -4.35
CA PRO A 165 -11.51 -5.44 -4.09
C PRO A 165 -12.01 -3.99 -4.04
N ALA A 166 -13.30 -3.78 -4.35
CA ALA A 166 -13.93 -2.47 -4.19
C ALA A 166 -14.09 -2.10 -2.70
N GLY A 167 -14.36 -0.83 -2.42
CA GLY A 167 -14.68 -0.36 -1.07
C GLY A 167 -13.52 -0.36 -0.07
N LEU A 168 -12.26 -0.33 -0.54
CA LEU A 168 -11.09 -0.25 0.33
C LEU A 168 -11.06 1.08 1.10
N ASP A 169 -10.96 1.01 2.42
CA ASP A 169 -10.75 2.15 3.32
C ASP A 169 -9.58 1.82 4.25
N LEU A 170 -8.39 2.25 3.87
CA LEU A 170 -7.11 1.80 4.42
C LEU A 170 -6.30 2.95 5.02
N ILE A 171 -5.41 2.59 5.94
CA ILE A 171 -4.31 3.47 6.34
C ILE A 171 -3.19 3.33 5.31
N THR A 172 -2.79 2.10 4.96
CA THR A 172 -1.66 1.81 4.06
C THR A 172 -2.03 0.80 2.99
N LEU A 173 -1.66 1.10 1.74
CA LEU A 173 -1.75 0.19 0.60
C LEU A 173 -0.34 -0.04 0.03
N ASN A 174 0.13 -1.28 0.05
CA ASN A 174 1.39 -1.69 -0.57
C ASN A 174 1.10 -2.74 -1.67
N ILE A 175 1.17 -2.30 -2.92
CA ILE A 175 1.01 -3.15 -4.11
C ILE A 175 2.30 -3.21 -4.93
N ALA A 176 3.44 -2.81 -4.36
CA ALA A 176 4.67 -2.65 -5.13
C ALA A 176 5.15 -3.95 -5.78
N ASN A 177 5.60 -3.85 -7.02
CA ASN A 177 6.04 -4.95 -7.88
C ASN A 177 5.01 -6.08 -8.02
N SER A 178 3.72 -5.78 -7.85
CA SER A 178 2.63 -6.74 -8.13
C SER A 178 2.11 -6.60 -9.56
N GLU A 179 1.30 -7.57 -9.98
CA GLU A 179 0.61 -7.56 -11.28
C GLU A 179 -0.67 -6.70 -11.29
N VAL A 180 -0.91 -5.89 -10.24
CA VAL A 180 -2.08 -5.00 -10.17
C VAL A 180 -2.03 -3.93 -11.26
N ARG A 181 -3.16 -3.79 -11.96
CA ARG A 181 -3.32 -2.87 -13.11
C ARG A 181 -4.13 -1.62 -12.80
N SER A 182 -4.87 -1.61 -11.70
CA SER A 182 -5.74 -0.50 -11.31
C SER A 182 -6.04 -0.51 -9.83
N ILE A 183 -6.11 0.68 -9.23
CA ILE A 183 -6.67 0.90 -7.90
C ILE A 183 -8.15 1.30 -8.08
N PRO A 184 -9.12 0.64 -7.43
CA PRO A 184 -10.54 0.99 -7.52
C PRO A 184 -10.78 2.46 -7.16
N LEU A 185 -11.64 3.14 -7.92
CA LEU A 185 -11.86 4.60 -7.79
C LEU A 185 -12.48 5.02 -6.45
N ASP A 186 -13.13 4.10 -5.76
CA ASP A 186 -13.72 4.28 -4.42
C ASP A 186 -12.73 3.99 -3.28
N THR A 187 -11.48 3.62 -3.60
CA THR A 187 -10.43 3.36 -2.61
C THR A 187 -10.06 4.64 -1.86
N LYS A 188 -10.07 4.56 -0.53
CA LYS A 188 -9.58 5.60 0.37
C LYS A 188 -8.32 5.10 1.06
N VAL A 189 -7.29 5.95 1.07
CA VAL A 189 -6.04 5.69 1.80
C VAL A 189 -5.64 6.95 2.55
N SER A 190 -5.41 6.84 3.86
CA SER A 190 -5.18 8.01 4.72
C SER A 190 -3.72 8.25 5.12
N ASN A 191 -2.78 7.38 4.73
CA ASN A 191 -1.37 7.53 5.10
C ASN A 191 -0.41 7.27 3.93
N ARG A 192 -0.36 6.03 3.41
CA ARG A 192 0.66 5.67 2.40
C ARG A 192 0.11 4.78 1.29
N ILE A 193 0.50 5.11 0.05
CA ILE A 193 0.40 4.20 -1.10
C ILE A 193 1.80 3.91 -1.63
N ASN A 194 2.15 2.63 -1.72
CA ASN A 194 3.30 2.15 -2.48
C ASN A 194 2.83 1.29 -3.65
N ALA A 195 2.89 1.86 -4.85
CA ALA A 195 2.55 1.22 -6.12
C ALA A 195 3.74 1.19 -7.09
N ARG A 196 4.96 1.23 -6.55
CA ARG A 196 6.20 1.13 -7.30
C ARG A 196 6.20 -0.10 -8.22
N GLY A 197 6.63 0.07 -9.47
CA GLY A 197 6.84 -1.04 -10.40
C GLY A 197 5.58 -1.80 -10.80
N THR A 198 4.41 -1.15 -10.72
CA THR A 198 3.12 -1.74 -11.12
C THR A 198 2.67 -1.27 -12.51
N PHE A 199 1.54 -1.81 -12.98
CA PHE A 199 0.93 -1.45 -14.26
C PHE A 199 -0.18 -0.40 -14.14
N ILE A 200 -0.31 0.26 -12.98
CA ILE A 200 -1.35 1.26 -12.77
C ILE A 200 -1.17 2.43 -13.73
N GLN A 201 -2.29 2.92 -14.27
CA GLN A 201 -2.35 4.05 -15.20
C GLN A 201 -3.10 5.26 -14.62
N SER A 202 -3.75 5.10 -13.48
CA SER A 202 -4.48 6.15 -12.77
C SER A 202 -4.47 5.90 -11.27
N LEU A 203 -4.67 6.97 -10.51
CA LEU A 203 -4.92 6.94 -9.08
C LEU A 203 -6.36 7.43 -8.82
N PRO A 204 -7.01 6.98 -7.73
CA PRO A 204 -8.26 7.58 -7.25
C PRO A 204 -8.10 9.08 -6.96
N SER A 205 -9.18 9.84 -7.12
CA SER A 205 -9.27 11.24 -6.66
C SER A 205 -9.39 11.31 -5.13
N GLY A 206 -9.14 12.48 -4.55
CA GLY A 206 -9.37 12.77 -3.12
C GLY A 206 -8.33 12.15 -2.18
N LEU A 207 -7.15 11.80 -2.70
CA LEU A 207 -6.08 11.22 -1.91
C LEU A 207 -5.32 12.29 -1.13
N ASN A 208 -5.32 12.17 0.19
CA ASN A 208 -4.50 12.96 1.11
C ASN A 208 -3.55 12.03 1.87
N LEU A 209 -2.28 12.03 1.44
CA LEU A 209 -1.28 11.05 1.86
C LEU A 209 -0.11 11.74 2.58
N VAL A 210 0.49 11.00 3.50
CA VAL A 210 1.84 11.31 3.98
C VAL A 210 2.85 10.95 2.90
N SER A 211 2.70 9.79 2.26
CA SER A 211 3.69 9.27 1.31
C SER A 211 3.08 8.53 0.12
N LEU A 212 3.60 8.80 -1.07
CA LEU A 212 3.24 8.14 -2.33
C LEU A 212 4.50 7.71 -3.09
N ASP A 213 4.64 6.40 -3.34
CA ASP A 213 5.65 5.86 -4.27
C ASP A 213 4.94 5.21 -5.45
N VAL A 214 5.11 5.79 -6.64
CA VAL A 214 4.63 5.28 -7.93
C VAL A 214 5.79 5.14 -8.92
N ALA A 215 7.02 5.09 -8.42
CA ALA A 215 8.20 4.98 -9.27
C ALA A 215 8.14 3.72 -10.13
N PHE A 216 8.62 3.78 -11.37
CA PHE A 216 8.57 2.67 -12.33
C PHE A 216 7.15 2.16 -12.67
N SER A 217 6.09 2.88 -12.30
CA SER A 217 4.73 2.55 -12.72
C SER A 217 4.43 3.05 -14.14
N HIS A 218 3.25 2.72 -14.65
CA HIS A 218 2.74 3.20 -15.95
C HIS A 218 1.89 4.47 -15.83
N LEU A 219 2.01 5.19 -14.70
CA LEU A 219 1.27 6.40 -14.44
C LEU A 219 1.84 7.56 -15.26
N ASP A 220 0.98 8.22 -16.02
CA ASP A 220 1.36 9.37 -16.86
C ASP A 220 0.97 10.72 -16.23
N ILE A 221 -0.04 10.74 -15.35
CA ILE A 221 -0.64 11.95 -14.76
C ILE A 221 -1.02 11.66 -13.30
N LEU A 222 -0.84 12.64 -12.40
CA LEU A 222 -1.36 12.62 -11.03
C LEU A 222 -2.75 13.29 -10.97
N PRO A 223 -3.67 12.86 -10.09
CA PRO A 223 -4.94 13.55 -9.87
C PRO A 223 -4.73 15.01 -9.45
N ASP A 224 -5.53 15.93 -9.98
CA ASP A 224 -5.39 17.37 -9.71
C ASP A 224 -5.61 17.73 -8.22
N ASP A 225 -6.33 16.90 -7.47
CA ASP A 225 -6.66 17.06 -6.05
C ASP A 225 -5.77 16.22 -5.11
N LEU A 226 -4.71 15.60 -5.64
CA LEU A 226 -3.76 14.85 -4.83
C LEU A 226 -3.02 15.78 -3.87
N VAL A 227 -2.93 15.37 -2.60
CA VAL A 227 -2.10 15.99 -1.57
C VAL A 227 -1.12 14.95 -1.04
N VAL A 228 0.17 15.27 -1.06
CA VAL A 228 1.24 14.47 -0.44
C VAL A 228 2.11 15.39 0.41
N MET A 229 2.29 15.06 1.69
CA MET A 229 2.89 15.96 2.68
C MET A 229 4.38 15.69 2.97
N ASP A 230 4.81 14.43 2.98
CA ASP A 230 6.17 14.06 3.40
C ASP A 230 7.03 13.61 2.22
N SER A 231 6.62 12.55 1.51
CA SER A 231 7.46 11.95 0.46
C SER A 231 6.68 11.57 -0.79
N LEU A 232 7.12 12.05 -1.96
CA LEU A 232 6.60 11.69 -3.26
C LEU A 232 7.71 11.16 -4.17
N ASP A 233 7.59 9.91 -4.61
CA ASP A 233 8.46 9.33 -5.64
C ASP A 233 7.67 8.99 -6.92
N ILE A 234 7.96 9.73 -7.98
CA ILE A 234 7.43 9.54 -9.34
C ILE A 234 8.54 9.14 -10.33
N SER A 235 9.70 8.71 -9.85
CA SER A 235 10.87 8.43 -10.68
C SER A 235 10.57 7.36 -11.74
N ASN A 236 11.14 7.51 -12.94
CA ASN A 236 10.95 6.58 -14.07
C ASN A 236 9.48 6.46 -14.53
N THR A 237 8.72 7.55 -14.43
CA THR A 237 7.39 7.68 -15.02
C THR A 237 7.41 8.73 -16.13
N LYS A 238 6.31 8.87 -16.89
CA LYS A 238 6.17 9.93 -17.90
C LYS A 238 5.56 11.22 -17.35
N ILE A 239 5.37 11.31 -16.04
CA ILE A 239 4.79 12.48 -15.37
C ILE A 239 5.62 13.72 -15.69
N SER A 240 4.91 14.81 -16.00
CA SER A 240 5.51 16.09 -16.43
C SER A 240 5.17 17.26 -15.50
N SER A 241 4.24 17.08 -14.56
CA SER A 241 3.86 18.08 -13.57
C SER A 241 3.25 17.39 -12.33
N ILE A 242 3.19 18.13 -11.22
CA ILE A 242 2.51 17.72 -9.99
C ILE A 242 1.49 18.80 -9.58
N PRO A 243 0.42 18.45 -8.85
CA PRO A 243 -0.56 19.42 -8.35
C PRO A 243 0.05 20.43 -7.39
N ASN A 244 -0.49 21.66 -7.35
CA ASN A 244 0.04 22.74 -6.49
C ASN A 244 -0.14 22.49 -4.98
N ASP A 245 -1.17 21.72 -4.61
CA ASP A 245 -1.43 21.36 -3.20
C ASP A 245 -0.58 20.16 -2.74
N THR A 246 0.12 19.50 -3.68
CA THR A 246 1.13 18.48 -3.36
C THR A 246 2.46 19.17 -3.03
N GLN A 247 2.82 19.19 -1.74
CA GLN A 247 4.02 19.87 -1.22
C GLN A 247 4.84 18.92 -0.32
N PRO A 248 5.41 17.84 -0.87
CA PRO A 248 6.22 16.89 -0.10
C PRO A 248 7.51 17.56 0.40
N SER A 249 7.95 17.17 1.60
CA SER A 249 9.27 17.52 2.12
C SER A 249 10.41 16.89 1.30
N GLU A 250 10.19 15.69 0.75
CA GLU A 250 11.10 15.00 -0.16
C GLU A 250 10.42 14.63 -1.49
N PHE A 251 10.97 15.12 -2.60
CA PHE A 251 10.47 14.88 -3.94
C PHE A 251 11.51 14.16 -4.82
N TYR A 252 11.12 13.01 -5.36
CA TYR A 252 11.94 12.20 -6.26
C TYR A 252 11.24 12.08 -7.62
N ALA A 253 11.88 12.59 -8.67
CA ALA A 253 11.37 12.62 -10.04
C ALA A 253 12.49 12.34 -11.05
N ASN A 254 13.36 11.39 -10.73
CA ASN A 254 14.45 10.97 -11.61
C ASN A 254 13.88 10.43 -12.93
N GLN A 255 14.51 10.75 -14.05
CA GLN A 255 14.13 10.22 -15.37
C GLN A 255 12.65 10.43 -15.73
N THR A 256 12.09 11.59 -15.36
CA THR A 256 10.72 12.00 -15.71
C THR A 256 10.71 12.97 -16.89
N ASN A 257 9.51 13.30 -17.38
CA ASN A 257 9.30 14.30 -18.44
C ASN A 257 9.18 15.74 -17.91
N MET A 258 9.50 15.97 -16.64
CA MET A 258 9.43 17.32 -16.07
C MET A 258 10.45 18.25 -16.70
N THR A 259 10.01 19.43 -17.13
CA THR A 259 10.84 20.43 -17.81
C THR A 259 11.33 21.56 -16.91
N SER A 260 10.80 21.65 -15.68
CA SER A 260 11.15 22.66 -14.69
C SER A 260 11.01 22.10 -13.29
N VAL A 261 11.79 22.61 -12.34
CA VAL A 261 11.53 22.38 -10.91
C VAL A 261 10.20 23.09 -10.54
N PRO A 262 9.24 22.41 -9.88
CA PRO A 262 7.97 23.04 -9.51
C PRO A 262 8.17 24.16 -8.49
N ALA A 263 7.70 25.37 -8.80
CA ALA A 263 7.92 26.54 -7.96
C ALA A 263 7.29 26.43 -6.56
N HIS A 264 6.15 25.73 -6.45
CA HIS A 264 5.46 25.52 -5.17
C HIS A 264 6.22 24.57 -4.21
N LEU A 265 7.28 23.87 -4.67
CA LEU A 265 8.15 23.07 -3.81
C LEU A 265 9.30 23.87 -3.16
N SER A 266 9.33 25.20 -3.33
CA SER A 266 10.29 26.03 -2.60
C SER A 266 10.08 25.87 -1.09
N GLY A 267 11.13 25.52 -0.36
CA GLY A 267 11.11 25.17 1.07
C GLY A 267 11.18 23.66 1.33
N ALA A 268 11.17 22.81 0.29
CA ALA A 268 11.37 21.38 0.45
C ALA A 268 12.78 21.05 1.00
N GLN A 269 12.90 19.94 1.73
CA GLN A 269 14.18 19.46 2.23
C GLN A 269 15.00 18.85 1.09
N LYS A 270 14.37 18.09 0.19
CA LYS A 270 15.10 17.36 -0.84
C LYS A 270 14.32 17.27 -2.13
N ILE A 271 14.96 17.61 -3.25
CA ILE A 271 14.43 17.49 -4.60
C ILE A 271 15.47 16.79 -5.46
N ILE A 272 15.16 15.57 -5.92
CA ILE A 272 16.02 14.74 -6.76
C ILE A 272 15.33 14.50 -8.10
N MET A 273 15.83 15.11 -9.16
CA MET A 273 15.26 15.07 -10.51
C MET A 273 16.32 14.63 -11.55
N ALA A 274 17.29 13.82 -11.15
CA ALA A 274 18.42 13.48 -12.02
C ALA A 274 17.96 12.74 -13.30
N GLY A 275 18.54 13.12 -14.43
CA GLY A 275 18.21 12.57 -15.76
C GLY A 275 16.81 12.91 -16.28
N SER A 276 16.08 13.82 -15.62
CA SER A 276 14.83 14.35 -16.14
C SER A 276 15.07 15.41 -17.23
N GLN A 277 13.99 15.95 -17.81
CA GLN A 277 14.05 16.96 -18.88
C GLN A 277 14.15 18.40 -18.36
N VAL A 278 14.60 18.61 -17.10
CA VAL A 278 14.62 19.93 -16.45
C VAL A 278 15.53 20.89 -17.21
N MET A 279 14.94 21.98 -17.71
CA MET A 279 15.63 23.08 -18.39
C MET A 279 15.71 24.33 -17.53
N THR A 280 14.86 24.45 -16.50
CA THR A 280 14.75 25.67 -15.68
C THR A 280 14.53 25.36 -14.20
N VAL A 281 15.07 26.23 -13.35
CA VAL A 281 14.74 26.32 -11.92
C VAL A 281 14.11 27.70 -11.71
N PRO A 282 12.99 27.82 -10.98
CA PRO A 282 12.32 29.10 -10.73
C PRO A 282 13.23 30.15 -10.07
N ASP A 283 12.99 31.42 -10.36
CA ASP A 283 13.62 32.51 -9.61
C ASP A 283 13.14 32.47 -8.14
N GLY A 284 14.05 32.83 -7.23
CA GLY A 284 13.83 32.79 -5.78
C GLY A 284 13.77 31.39 -5.17
N PHE A 285 14.05 30.32 -5.92
CA PHE A 285 13.89 28.94 -5.44
C PHE A 285 14.84 28.60 -4.28
N GLU A 286 14.26 28.02 -3.22
CA GLU A 286 14.97 27.60 -2.01
C GLU A 286 14.67 26.14 -1.66
N CYS A 287 15.70 25.35 -1.32
CA CYS A 287 15.56 24.01 -0.75
C CYS A 287 16.89 23.56 -0.10
N ASP A 288 16.89 22.58 0.80
CA ASP A 288 18.16 22.11 1.38
C ASP A 288 19.00 21.36 0.34
N HIS A 289 18.43 20.42 -0.41
CA HIS A 289 19.13 19.60 -1.41
C HIS A 289 18.43 19.65 -2.77
N LEU A 290 19.14 20.16 -3.80
CA LEU A 290 18.73 20.10 -5.20
C LEU A 290 19.68 19.21 -6.02
N ASP A 291 19.16 18.09 -6.54
CA ASP A 291 19.86 17.25 -7.52
C ASP A 291 19.13 17.31 -8.87
N ILE A 292 19.79 17.93 -9.85
CA ILE A 292 19.37 18.02 -11.24
C ILE A 292 20.48 17.50 -12.16
N ALA A 293 21.24 16.52 -11.70
CA ALA A 293 22.30 15.90 -12.48
C ALA A 293 21.76 15.35 -13.80
N ASN A 294 22.57 15.42 -14.86
CA ASN A 294 22.26 14.94 -16.21
C ASN A 294 20.97 15.56 -16.82
N CYS A 295 20.52 16.71 -16.33
CA CYS A 295 19.42 17.46 -16.93
C CYS A 295 19.93 18.41 -18.03
N PRO A 296 19.09 18.77 -19.03
CA PRO A 296 19.46 19.65 -20.13
C PRO A 296 19.60 21.14 -19.75
N ILE A 297 19.44 21.50 -18.48
CA ILE A 297 19.62 22.86 -17.96
C ILE A 297 20.97 23.49 -18.32
N GLU A 298 20.92 24.77 -18.72
CA GLU A 298 22.11 25.54 -19.12
C GLU A 298 22.47 26.66 -18.13
N THR A 299 21.50 27.12 -17.33
CA THR A 299 21.66 28.25 -16.42
C THR A 299 20.88 28.04 -15.14
N LEU A 300 21.42 28.51 -14.02
CA LEU A 300 20.73 28.58 -12.73
C LEU A 300 20.26 30.02 -12.46
N PRO A 301 19.16 30.21 -11.72
CA PRO A 301 18.68 31.52 -11.33
C PRO A 301 19.67 32.22 -10.41
N THR A 302 19.79 33.54 -10.54
CA THR A 302 20.78 34.34 -9.77
C THR A 302 20.47 34.41 -8.27
N THR A 303 19.25 34.06 -7.88
CA THR A 303 18.75 34.08 -6.51
C THR A 303 18.59 32.66 -5.94
N LEU A 304 19.20 31.63 -6.55
CA LEU A 304 19.13 30.26 -6.07
C LEU A 304 19.70 30.16 -4.64
N ASN A 305 18.92 29.60 -3.71
CA ASN A 305 19.34 29.39 -2.33
C ASN A 305 19.24 27.89 -1.98
N VAL A 306 20.37 27.18 -1.99
CA VAL A 306 20.41 25.74 -1.66
C VAL A 306 21.61 25.42 -0.79
N ARG A 307 21.57 24.34 0.00
CA ARG A 307 22.73 23.90 0.79
C ARG A 307 23.56 22.86 0.03
N ILE A 308 22.89 21.92 -0.63
CA ILE A 308 23.51 20.85 -1.42
C ILE A 308 23.03 21.00 -2.86
N LEU A 309 23.97 21.17 -3.79
CA LEU A 309 23.69 21.30 -5.21
C LEU A 309 24.44 20.24 -6.02
N ASN A 310 23.68 19.36 -6.67
CA ASN A 310 24.21 18.43 -7.66
C ASN A 310 23.76 18.83 -9.08
N ILE A 311 24.72 19.29 -9.88
CA ILE A 311 24.53 19.64 -11.30
C ILE A 311 25.47 18.82 -12.19
N THR A 312 25.87 17.65 -11.72
CA THR A 312 26.77 16.74 -12.46
C THR A 312 26.24 16.46 -13.86
N GLY A 313 27.07 16.53 -14.89
CA GLY A 313 26.71 16.20 -16.26
C GLY A 313 25.75 17.18 -16.96
N THR A 314 25.49 18.35 -16.37
CA THR A 314 24.67 19.39 -16.99
C THR A 314 25.49 20.27 -17.96
N ASN A 315 24.80 21.08 -18.79
CA ASN A 315 25.44 22.02 -19.71
C ASN A 315 25.77 23.38 -19.08
N ILE A 316 25.67 23.51 -17.75
CA ILE A 316 25.92 24.75 -17.03
C ILE A 316 27.38 25.20 -17.21
N LYS A 317 27.55 26.49 -17.56
CA LYS A 317 28.85 27.12 -17.82
C LYS A 317 29.31 28.05 -16.71
N LYS A 318 28.38 28.58 -15.91
CA LYS A 318 28.62 29.56 -14.86
C LYS A 318 27.67 29.30 -13.70
N LEU A 319 28.18 29.42 -12.48
CA LEU A 319 27.36 29.45 -11.28
C LEU A 319 26.89 30.89 -10.99
N PRO A 320 25.72 31.06 -10.37
CA PRO A 320 25.26 32.38 -9.91
C PRO A 320 26.19 32.93 -8.81
N PRO A 321 26.29 34.27 -8.68
CA PRO A 321 27.11 34.90 -7.64
C PRO A 321 26.52 34.65 -6.24
N LYS A 322 27.32 34.88 -5.19
CA LYS A 322 26.92 34.82 -3.77
C LYS A 322 26.37 33.47 -3.30
N LEU A 323 26.65 32.37 -4.00
CA LEU A 323 26.28 31.03 -3.57
C LEU A 323 26.99 30.65 -2.26
N LYS A 324 26.19 30.20 -1.29
CA LYS A 324 26.65 29.59 -0.05
C LYS A 324 26.13 28.17 -0.01
N LEU A 325 27.04 27.22 -0.13
CA LEU A 325 26.76 25.79 -0.22
C LEU A 325 27.48 25.06 0.92
N GLU A 326 26.96 23.91 1.30
CA GLU A 326 27.70 22.88 2.02
C GLU A 326 28.43 22.00 1.03
N LYS A 327 27.70 21.45 0.05
CA LYS A 327 28.23 20.52 -0.95
C LYS A 327 27.88 20.95 -2.37
N LEU A 328 28.86 20.80 -3.26
CA LEU A 328 28.71 21.12 -4.67
C LEU A 328 29.29 20.01 -5.54
N TYR A 329 28.45 19.46 -6.43
CA TYR A 329 28.86 18.45 -7.41
C TYR A 329 28.76 19.05 -8.82
N VAL A 330 29.91 19.23 -9.47
CA VAL A 330 30.03 19.90 -10.79
C VAL A 330 30.80 19.07 -11.81
N ARG A 331 30.93 17.77 -11.57
CA ARG A 331 31.57 16.83 -12.50
C ARG A 331 30.83 16.80 -13.82
N GLY A 332 31.54 16.66 -14.94
CA GLY A 332 30.97 16.66 -16.29
C GLY A 332 30.27 17.96 -16.70
N THR A 333 30.46 19.07 -15.99
CA THR A 333 29.91 20.39 -16.38
C THR A 333 30.89 21.16 -17.27
N ARG A 334 30.44 22.30 -17.80
CA ARG A 334 31.27 23.20 -18.62
C ARG A 334 31.75 24.42 -17.83
N ILE A 335 31.78 24.34 -16.50
CA ILE A 335 32.22 25.42 -15.62
C ILE A 335 33.72 25.62 -15.78
N GLY A 336 34.12 26.80 -16.27
CA GLY A 336 35.53 27.17 -16.41
C GLY A 336 36.09 27.97 -15.24
N ARG A 337 35.20 28.58 -14.43
CA ARG A 337 35.56 29.45 -13.29
C ARG A 337 34.41 29.47 -12.28
N LEU A 338 34.74 29.45 -10.99
CA LEU A 338 33.79 29.70 -9.91
C LEU A 338 33.61 31.21 -9.66
N PRO A 339 32.46 31.67 -9.13
CA PRO A 339 32.29 33.03 -8.64
C PRO A 339 33.32 33.35 -7.54
N ASP A 340 33.87 34.57 -7.52
CA ASP A 340 34.91 34.95 -6.54
C ASP A 340 34.37 35.02 -5.11
N ASP A 341 33.05 35.15 -4.95
CA ASP A 341 32.32 35.24 -3.68
C ASP A 341 31.67 33.93 -3.23
N VAL A 342 31.92 32.81 -3.93
CA VAL A 342 31.38 31.50 -3.55
C VAL A 342 31.88 31.08 -2.16
N GLN A 343 31.02 30.42 -1.39
CA GLN A 343 31.34 29.78 -0.12
C GLN A 343 30.88 28.33 -0.16
N ILE A 344 31.77 27.40 0.15
CA ILE A 344 31.50 25.95 0.22
C ILE A 344 32.03 25.44 1.55
N SER A 345 31.15 25.30 2.54
CA SER A 345 31.53 25.00 3.93
C SER A 345 31.95 23.55 4.14
N GLU A 346 31.62 22.62 3.23
CA GLU A 346 32.10 21.24 3.27
C GLU A 346 32.92 20.90 2.03
N THR A 347 32.30 20.48 0.93
CA THR A 347 33.04 19.81 -0.15
C THR A 347 32.59 20.21 -1.55
N ILE A 348 33.56 20.43 -2.44
CA ILE A 348 33.34 20.48 -3.90
C ILE A 348 33.91 19.24 -4.59
N TYR A 349 33.11 18.64 -5.49
CA TYR A 349 33.50 17.52 -6.35
C TYR A 349 33.59 17.98 -7.80
N VAL A 350 34.79 17.89 -8.37
CA VAL A 350 35.13 18.40 -9.70
C VAL A 350 35.86 17.32 -10.49
N ASP A 351 35.79 17.36 -11.82
CA ASP A 351 36.50 16.39 -12.66
C ASP A 351 38.02 16.44 -12.45
N LYS A 352 38.63 15.27 -12.45
CA LYS A 352 40.09 15.13 -12.42
C LYS A 352 40.79 15.87 -13.56
N ASP A 353 40.17 15.99 -14.72
CA ASP A 353 40.71 16.65 -15.92
C ASP A 353 40.15 18.07 -16.14
N CYS A 354 39.59 18.70 -15.11
CA CYS A 354 39.16 20.10 -15.21
C CYS A 354 40.28 21.06 -15.62
N SER A 355 39.91 22.22 -16.19
CA SER A 355 40.88 23.17 -16.74
C SER A 355 41.93 23.61 -15.69
N PRO A 356 43.19 23.84 -16.09
CA PRO A 356 44.23 24.31 -15.16
C PRO A 356 43.84 25.61 -14.43
N ALA A 357 43.08 26.49 -15.09
CA ALA A 357 42.59 27.73 -14.51
C ALA A 357 41.59 27.47 -13.37
N LEU A 358 40.59 26.61 -13.60
CA LEU A 358 39.62 26.23 -12.57
C LEU A 358 40.31 25.54 -11.39
N ARG A 359 41.20 24.58 -11.68
CA ARG A 359 41.97 23.86 -10.66
C ARG A 359 42.76 24.81 -9.77
N LYS A 360 43.48 25.76 -10.37
CA LYS A 360 44.25 26.78 -9.62
C LYS A 360 43.32 27.63 -8.76
N GLN A 361 42.19 28.08 -9.32
CA GLN A 361 41.22 28.90 -8.58
C GLN A 361 40.64 28.16 -7.37
N ILE A 362 40.29 26.87 -7.49
CA ILE A 362 39.76 26.08 -6.37
C ILE A 362 40.77 26.00 -5.21
N ILE A 363 42.05 25.79 -5.53
CA ILE A 363 43.12 25.74 -4.51
C ILE A 363 43.27 27.11 -3.82
N GLU A 364 43.21 28.21 -4.58
CA GLU A 364 43.26 29.57 -4.02
C GLU A 364 42.06 29.88 -3.12
N LEU A 365 40.85 29.49 -3.54
CA LEU A 365 39.63 29.65 -2.74
C LEU A 365 39.69 28.83 -1.45
N HIS A 366 40.25 27.63 -1.50
CA HIS A 366 40.52 26.81 -0.31
C HIS A 366 41.50 27.49 0.65
N GLN A 367 42.62 28.02 0.15
CA GLN A 367 43.60 28.75 0.98
C GLN A 367 43.01 30.01 1.64
N LYS A 368 42.00 30.62 1.01
CA LYS A 368 41.23 31.75 1.58
C LYS A 368 40.15 31.32 2.58
N GLY A 369 39.95 30.03 2.80
CA GLY A 369 38.90 29.48 3.67
C GLY A 369 37.50 29.54 3.06
N GLN A 370 37.37 29.83 1.76
CA GLN A 370 36.07 29.86 1.07
C GLN A 370 35.58 28.46 0.66
N ILE A 371 36.48 27.49 0.53
CA ILE A 371 36.18 26.09 0.24
C ILE A 371 36.86 25.22 1.30
N ALA A 372 36.11 24.46 2.09
CA ALA A 372 36.69 23.64 3.14
C ALA A 372 37.46 22.43 2.56
N HIS A 373 36.84 21.64 1.67
CA HIS A 373 37.44 20.48 1.03
C HIS A 373 37.14 20.42 -0.48
N TYR A 374 38.04 19.82 -1.24
CA TYR A 374 37.86 19.59 -2.68
C TYR A 374 38.36 18.20 -3.09
N TYR A 375 37.64 17.57 -4.02
CA TYR A 375 38.05 16.33 -4.65
C TYR A 375 38.06 16.47 -6.17
N PHE A 376 39.17 16.06 -6.78
CA PHE A 376 39.35 15.93 -8.22
C PHE A 376 39.21 14.45 -8.59
N LEU A 377 38.01 14.04 -9.01
CA LEU A 377 37.62 12.64 -9.22
C LEU A 377 37.60 12.21 -10.69
#